data_AF-A0A4Q6EDH4-F1
#
_entry.id   AF-A0A4Q6EDH4-F1
#
_cell.length_a   1.000
_cell.length_b   1.000
_cell.length_c   1.000
_cell.angle_alpha   90.00
_cell.angle_beta   90.00
_cell.angle_gamma   90.00
#
_symmetry.space_group_name_H-M   'P 1'
#
loop_
_entity.id
_entity.type
_entity.pdbx_description
1 polymer ?
#
loop_
_entity_poly.entity_id
_entity_poly.type
_entity_poly.pdbx_seq_one_letter_code
_entity_poly.pdbx_strand_id
1 'polypeptide(L)'
;MNQKFQNALKRIPQNVPPIWFMRQAGRYHAHYQALRAKHSFVELCKNPELAAETTMGPIRDFDFDAAIIFSDILFPLEALGMGLTYAPSPKLAFQLDEETIKQLKPWS
;
A
#
# COMPACT_ATOMS: atom_id res chain seq x y z
N MET A 1 -19.81 4.90 -1.77
CA MET A 1 -18.58 5.62 -1.38
C MET A 1 -18.92 6.52 -0.19
N ASN A 2 -18.07 6.59 0.83
CA ASN A 2 -18.36 7.30 2.08
C ASN A 2 -18.60 8.81 1.83
N GLN A 3 -19.75 9.33 2.29
CA GLN A 3 -20.17 10.71 2.03
C GLN A 3 -19.30 11.74 2.75
N LYS A 4 -18.85 11.44 3.99
CA LYS A 4 -18.05 12.38 4.78
C LYS A 4 -16.72 12.66 4.10
N PHE A 5 -16.07 11.61 3.60
CA PHE A 5 -14.81 11.72 2.86
C PHE A 5 -14.97 12.53 1.57
N GLN A 6 -16.05 12.28 0.81
CA GLN A 6 -16.32 13.06 -0.41
C GLN A 6 -16.59 14.54 -0.13
N ASN A 7 -17.36 14.85 0.90
CA ASN A 7 -17.64 16.23 1.30
C ASN A 7 -16.35 16.96 1.65
N ALA A 8 -15.46 16.32 2.41
CA ALA A 8 -14.17 16.90 2.77
C ALA A 8 -13.31 17.21 1.53
N LEU A 9 -13.22 16.29 0.56
CA LEU A 9 -12.47 16.52 -0.69
C LEU A 9 -13.04 17.69 -1.52
N LYS A 10 -14.37 17.87 -1.49
CA LYS A 10 -15.07 18.95 -2.20
C LYS A 10 -15.20 20.25 -1.39
N ARG A 11 -14.63 20.30 -0.18
CA ARG A 11 -14.75 21.44 0.76
C ARG A 11 -16.20 21.80 1.10
N ILE A 12 -17.08 20.80 1.14
CA ILE A 12 -18.47 20.97 1.58
C ILE A 12 -18.51 20.93 3.12
N PRO A 13 -19.10 21.95 3.79
CA PRO A 13 -19.24 21.96 5.24
C PRO A 13 -20.04 20.76 5.78
N GLN A 14 -19.59 20.20 6.89
CA GLN A 14 -20.26 19.09 7.58
C GLN A 14 -19.91 19.08 9.06
N ASN A 15 -20.80 18.51 9.89
CA ASN A 15 -20.66 18.56 11.36
C ASN A 15 -19.53 17.67 11.89
N VAL A 16 -19.23 16.56 11.20
CA VAL A 16 -18.24 15.57 11.64
C VAL A 16 -17.21 15.38 10.53
N PRO A 17 -15.91 15.65 10.78
CA PRO A 17 -14.88 15.41 9.78
C PRO A 17 -14.67 13.90 9.57
N PRO A 18 -14.37 13.45 8.33
CA PRO A 18 -13.99 12.06 8.10
C PRO A 18 -12.61 11.76 8.69
N ILE A 19 -12.37 10.52 9.12
CA ILE A 19 -11.08 10.07 9.65
C ILE A 19 -10.55 8.82 8.93
N TRP A 20 -9.24 8.82 8.70
CA TRP A 20 -8.44 7.68 8.26
C TRP A 20 -7.00 7.91 8.69
N PHE A 21 -6.18 6.87 8.73
CA PHE A 21 -4.77 6.98 9.11
C PHE A 21 -3.85 6.43 8.03
N MET A 22 -2.70 7.08 7.86
CA MET A 22 -1.60 6.51 7.09
C MET A 22 -1.12 5.23 7.76
N ARG A 23 -0.91 4.17 6.96
CA ARG A 23 -0.51 2.84 7.43
C ARG A 23 -1.50 2.19 8.41
N GLN A 24 -2.80 2.44 8.22
CA GLN A 24 -3.87 1.77 8.99
C GLN A 24 -3.78 0.23 8.94
N ALA A 25 -3.36 -0.35 7.82
CA ALA A 25 -3.05 -1.76 7.73
C ALA A 25 -1.57 -1.97 8.05
N GLY A 26 -1.27 -2.46 9.25
CA GLY A 26 0.12 -2.53 9.71
C GLY A 26 0.33 -3.34 10.98
N ARG A 27 1.59 -3.38 11.42
CA ARG A 27 2.09 -4.27 12.48
C ARG A 27 1.41 -4.09 13.84
N TYR A 28 0.72 -2.98 14.08
CA TYR A 28 -0.01 -2.76 15.33
C TYR A 28 -1.29 -3.61 15.43
N HIS A 29 -1.81 -4.10 14.31
CA HIS A 29 -3.11 -4.75 14.22
C HIS A 29 -2.96 -6.27 14.24
N ALA A 30 -3.70 -6.95 15.13
CA ALA A 30 -3.57 -8.40 15.33
C ALA A 30 -3.93 -9.22 14.08
N HIS A 31 -4.94 -8.79 13.32
CA HIS A 31 -5.32 -9.44 12.05
C HIS A 31 -4.18 -9.35 11.02
N TYR A 32 -3.54 -8.18 10.88
CA TYR A 32 -2.35 -8.04 10.03
C TYR A 32 -1.20 -8.94 10.50
N GLN A 33 -0.93 -9.01 11.81
CA GLN A 33 0.11 -9.89 12.36
C GLN A 33 -0.16 -11.36 12.03
N ALA A 34 -1.41 -11.81 12.13
CA ALA A 34 -1.82 -13.16 11.79
C ALA A 34 -1.64 -13.48 10.29
N LEU A 35 -1.94 -12.52 9.40
CA LEU A 35 -1.66 -12.64 7.97
C LEU A 35 -0.15 -12.69 7.69
N ARG A 36 0.65 -11.83 8.32
CA ARG A 36 2.11 -11.81 8.17
C ARG A 36 2.83 -13.05 8.69
N ALA A 37 2.22 -13.78 9.62
CA ALA A 37 2.75 -15.05 10.10
C ALA A 37 2.63 -16.16 9.05
N LYS A 38 1.69 -16.03 8.10
CA LYS A 38 1.41 -17.04 7.06
C LYS A 38 1.94 -16.65 5.68
N HIS A 39 2.04 -15.35 5.40
CA HIS A 39 2.40 -14.81 4.10
C HIS A 39 3.52 -13.79 4.21
N SER A 40 4.42 -13.78 3.24
CA SER A 40 5.43 -12.74 3.06
C SER A 40 4.81 -11.37 2.78
N PHE A 41 5.57 -10.30 3.00
CA PHE A 41 5.09 -8.94 2.73
C PHE A 41 4.73 -8.76 1.25
N VAL A 42 5.56 -9.32 0.36
CA VAL A 42 5.34 -9.25 -1.09
C VAL A 42 4.06 -9.99 -1.49
N GLU A 43 3.79 -11.16 -0.91
CA GLU A 43 2.54 -11.89 -1.17
C GLU A 43 1.32 -11.10 -0.72
N LEU A 44 1.35 -10.47 0.46
CA LEU A 44 0.24 -9.64 0.93
C LEU A 44 -0.05 -8.45 0.01
N CYS A 45 0.97 -7.93 -0.67
CA CYS A 45 0.80 -6.81 -1.59
C CYS A 45 0.42 -7.23 -3.01
N LYS A 46 1.00 -8.33 -3.52
CA LYS A 46 0.85 -8.76 -4.93
C LYS A 46 -0.32 -9.70 -5.18
N ASN A 47 -0.79 -10.42 -4.16
CA ASN A 47 -2.01 -11.20 -4.28
C ASN A 47 -3.22 -10.27 -4.02
N PRO A 48 -4.11 -10.05 -5.02
CA PRO A 48 -5.23 -9.14 -4.89
C PRO A 48 -6.17 -9.47 -3.73
N GLU A 49 -6.40 -10.75 -3.45
CA GLU A 49 -7.28 -11.19 -2.35
C GLU A 49 -6.66 -10.88 -0.99
N LEU A 50 -5.36 -11.15 -0.83
CA LEU A 50 -4.64 -10.84 0.41
C LEU A 50 -4.48 -9.33 0.61
N ALA A 51 -4.24 -8.57 -0.46
CA ALA A 51 -4.14 -7.11 -0.40
C ALA A 51 -5.48 -6.49 0.00
N ALA A 52 -6.59 -6.95 -0.59
CA ALA A 52 -7.93 -6.52 -0.23
C ALA A 52 -8.25 -6.86 1.23
N GLU A 53 -7.97 -8.10 1.67
CA GLU A 53 -8.21 -8.52 3.05
C GLU A 53 -7.38 -7.71 4.05
N THR A 54 -6.11 -7.48 3.74
CA THR A 54 -5.21 -6.64 4.56
C THR A 54 -5.71 -5.20 4.65
N THR A 55 -6.17 -4.61 3.54
CA THR A 55 -6.72 -3.25 3.50
C THR A 55 -8.02 -3.13 4.30
N MET A 56 -8.89 -4.14 4.24
CA MET A 56 -10.20 -4.10 4.85
C MET A 56 -10.21 -4.42 6.34
N GLY A 57 -9.21 -5.12 6.88
CA GLY A 57 -9.10 -5.44 8.31
C GLY A 57 -9.33 -4.21 9.22
N PRO A 58 -8.55 -3.12 9.06
CA PRO A 58 -8.73 -1.91 9.88
C PRO A 58 -10.09 -1.21 9.68
N ILE A 59 -10.68 -1.31 8.49
CA ILE A 59 -12.01 -0.71 8.21
C ILE A 59 -13.09 -1.43 9.02
N ARG A 60 -13.02 -2.76 9.10
CA ARG A 60 -13.99 -3.58 9.82
C ARG A 60 -13.89 -3.40 11.34
N ASP A 61 -12.68 -3.20 11.85
CA ASP A 61 -12.44 -3.12 13.29
C ASP A 61 -12.56 -1.70 13.87
N PHE A 62 -12.26 -0.66 13.08
CA PHE A 62 -12.20 0.73 13.56
C PHE A 62 -13.18 1.70 12.85
N ASP A 63 -13.95 1.23 11.86
CA ASP A 63 -14.96 2.01 11.13
C ASP A 63 -14.41 3.32 10.53
N PHE A 64 -13.20 3.28 9.95
CA PHE A 64 -12.61 4.44 9.27
C PHE A 64 -13.43 4.84 8.03
N ASP A 65 -13.48 6.14 7.75
CA ASP A 65 -14.28 6.68 6.64
C ASP A 65 -13.66 6.43 5.25
N ALA A 66 -12.38 6.05 5.19
CA ALA A 66 -11.68 5.74 3.95
C ALA A 66 -10.69 4.58 4.12
N ALA A 67 -10.53 3.78 3.07
CA ALA A 67 -9.52 2.74 2.97
C ALA A 67 -8.38 3.16 2.06
N ILE A 68 -7.15 2.81 2.45
CA ILE A 68 -5.96 2.95 1.60
C ILE A 68 -5.46 1.56 1.20
N ILE A 69 -5.18 1.40 -0.09
CA ILE A 69 -4.71 0.12 -0.65
C ILE A 69 -3.40 -0.30 0.01
N PHE A 70 -3.33 -1.57 0.42
CA PHE A 70 -2.12 -2.17 0.95
C PHE A 70 -1.23 -2.58 -0.23
N SER A 71 -0.23 -1.75 -0.50
CA SER A 71 0.73 -1.92 -1.57
C SER A 71 2.05 -1.24 -1.22
N ASP A 72 3.08 -1.43 -2.03
CA ASP A 72 4.37 -0.77 -1.91
C ASP A 72 4.56 0.23 -3.06
N ILE A 73 5.07 1.41 -2.72
CA ILE A 73 5.39 2.48 -3.67
C ILE A 73 6.53 2.10 -4.63
N LEU A 74 7.29 1.05 -4.32
CA LEU A 74 8.45 0.61 -5.10
C LEU A 74 8.11 -0.39 -6.22
N PHE A 75 6.89 -0.93 -6.28
CA PHE A 75 6.52 -1.86 -7.35
C PHE A 75 6.62 -1.30 -8.78
N PRO A 76 6.35 0.00 -9.04
CA PRO A 76 6.65 0.57 -10.35
C PRO A 76 8.14 0.46 -10.73
N LEU A 77 9.06 0.62 -9.76
CA LEU A 77 10.50 0.46 -10.00
C LEU A 77 10.87 -1.00 -10.25
N GLU A 78 10.19 -1.93 -9.59
CA GLU A 78 10.31 -3.35 -9.89
C GLU A 78 9.87 -3.67 -11.32
N ALA A 79 8.72 -3.13 -11.75
CA ALA A 79 8.19 -3.31 -13.10
C ALA A 79 9.15 -2.74 -14.17
N LEU A 80 9.81 -1.62 -13.87
CA LEU A 80 10.87 -1.04 -14.69
C LEU A 80 12.18 -1.85 -14.69
N GLY A 81 12.23 -2.99 -14.00
CA GLY A 81 13.37 -3.90 -14.04
C GLY A 81 14.52 -3.53 -13.12
N MET A 82 14.32 -2.65 -12.15
CA MET A 82 15.38 -2.20 -11.22
C MET A 82 15.82 -3.24 -10.18
N GLY A 83 15.34 -4.50 -10.29
CA GLY A 83 15.76 -5.61 -9.43
C GLY A 83 15.43 -5.40 -7.94
N LEU A 84 14.19 -5.02 -7.64
CA LEU A 84 13.72 -4.80 -6.27
C LEU A 84 13.78 -6.11 -5.46
N THR A 85 14.46 -6.07 -4.31
CA THR A 85 14.50 -7.16 -3.33
C THR A 85 14.19 -6.63 -1.94
N TYR A 86 13.60 -7.48 -1.10
CA TYR A 86 13.28 -7.15 0.29
C TYR A 86 14.16 -7.96 1.23
N ALA A 87 15.22 -7.34 1.77
CA ALA A 87 16.12 -7.99 2.73
C ALA A 87 16.90 -6.97 3.58
N PRO A 88 16.66 -6.87 4.90
CA PRO A 88 15.39 -6.64 5.61
C PRO A 88 14.67 -5.32 5.25
N SER A 89 15.32 -4.50 4.43
CA SER A 89 14.79 -3.28 3.82
C SER A 89 14.72 -3.45 2.30
N PRO A 90 13.92 -2.65 1.59
CA PRO A 90 13.93 -2.67 0.13
C PRO A 90 15.30 -2.24 -0.42
N LYS A 91 15.79 -2.97 -1.40
CA LYS A 91 17.03 -2.67 -2.14
C LYS A 91 16.78 -2.80 -3.64
N LEU A 92 17.33 -1.87 -4.40
CA LEU A 92 17.37 -1.92 -5.86
C LEU A 92 18.74 -2.47 -6.29
N ALA A 93 18.78 -3.15 -7.44
CA ALA A 93 20.01 -3.74 -7.96
C ALA A 93 21.02 -2.69 -8.44
N PHE A 94 20.54 -1.51 -8.87
CA PHE A 94 21.36 -0.40 -9.35
C PHE A 94 20.72 0.95 -9.02
N GLN A 95 21.53 2.01 -9.06
CA GLN A 95 21.08 3.40 -8.96
C GLN A 95 20.87 3.97 -10.37
N LEU A 96 19.92 4.90 -10.51
CA LEU A 96 19.60 5.49 -11.81
C LEU A 96 20.54 6.67 -12.12
N ASP A 97 21.22 6.59 -13.26
CA ASP A 97 22.10 7.60 -13.83
C ASP A 97 22.03 7.58 -15.37
N GLU A 98 22.81 8.42 -16.05
CA GLU A 98 22.81 8.55 -17.51
C GLU A 98 23.22 7.27 -18.25
N GLU A 99 24.04 6.41 -17.64
CA GLU A 99 24.52 5.17 -18.26
C GLU A 99 23.53 4.02 -18.04
N THR A 100 23.00 3.93 -16.81
CA THR A 100 22.11 2.86 -16.35
C THR A 100 20.66 3.03 -16.80
N ILE A 101 20.24 4.22 -17.24
CA ILE A 101 18.87 4.44 -17.75
C ILE A 101 18.48 3.48 -18.88
N LYS A 102 19.47 3.05 -19.69
CA LYS A 102 19.30 2.09 -20.79
C LYS A 102 18.95 0.68 -20.30
N GLN A 103 19.15 0.38 -19.01
CA GLN A 103 18.84 -0.91 -18.40
C GLN A 103 17.37 -1.02 -17.96
N LEU A 104 16.62 0.09 -17.95
CA LEU A 104 15.21 0.08 -17.60
C LEU A 104 14.41 -0.72 -18.64
N LYS A 105 13.49 -1.55 -18.15
CA LYS A 105 12.54 -2.24 -19.01
C LYS A 105 11.43 -1.27 -19.44
N PRO A 106 11.05 -1.27 -20.72
CA PRO A 106 9.89 -0.50 -21.17
C PRO A 106 8.64 -1.00 -20.46
N TRP A 107 7.76 -0.07 -20.13
CA TRP A 107 6.43 -0.39 -19.61
C TRP A 107 5.65 -1.09 -20.73
N SER A 108 5.38 -2.38 -20.56
CA SER A 108 4.65 -3.23 -21.52
C SER A 108 3.26 -3.55 -21.02
#